data_AF-R6F9D3-F1
#
_entry.id   AF-R6F9D3-F1
#
_cell.length_a   1.000
_cell.length_b   1.000
_cell.length_c   1.000
_cell.angle_alpha   90.00
_cell.angle_beta   90.00
_cell.angle_gamma   90.00
#
_symmetry.space_group_name_H-M   'P 1'
#
loop_
_entity.id
_entity.type
_entity.pdbx_description
1 polymer ?
#
loop_
_entity_poly.entity_id
_entity_poly.type
_entity_poly.pdbx_seq_one_letter_code
_entity_poly.pdbx_strand_id
1 'polypeptide(L)'
;MKICSILAIAGSLLVALTPQDISIYFISFMALGCSLMWPALWPLAMADLGKFTKAGSSLLIMAMFGGAVIPTLYGWLKDVTSPQQAYWLCLPCFLFILYYSISGYKIRTK
;
A
#
# COMPACT_ATOMS: atom_id res chain seq x y z
N MET A 1 -6.91 -0.77 -9.53
CA MET A 1 -6.52 -1.74 -8.48
C MET A 1 -5.42 -2.66 -8.95
N LYS A 2 -5.68 -3.73 -9.72
CA LYS A 2 -4.64 -4.70 -10.13
C LYS A 2 -3.42 -4.07 -10.83
N ILE A 3 -3.66 -3.23 -11.84
CA ILE A 3 -2.60 -2.53 -12.59
C ILE A 3 -1.80 -1.61 -11.66
N CYS A 4 -2.49 -0.85 -10.80
CA CYS A 4 -1.89 0.10 -9.85
C CYS A 4 -1.01 -0.60 -8.81
N SER A 5 -1.46 -1.73 -8.26
CA SER A 5 -0.70 -2.53 -7.30
C SER A 5 0.54 -3.17 -7.92
N ILE A 6 0.46 -3.64 -9.17
CA ILE A 6 1.62 -4.16 -9.91
C ILE A 6 2.62 -3.03 -10.17
N LEU A 7 2.14 -1.84 -10.55
CA LEU A 7 2.95 -0.64 -10.76
C LEU A 7 3.66 -0.19 -9.48
N ALA A 8 2.97 -0.22 -8.33
CA ALA A 8 3.54 0.13 -7.03
C ALA A 8 4.60 -0.89 -6.57
N ILE A 9 4.38 -2.19 -6.81
CA ILE A 9 5.37 -3.24 -6.52
C ILE A 9 6.60 -3.10 -7.43
N ALA A 10 6.38 -2.90 -8.74
CA ALA A 10 7.46 -2.66 -9.68
C ALA A 10 8.25 -1.39 -9.32
N GLY A 11 7.57 -0.30 -8.94
CA GLY A 11 8.19 0.93 -8.45
C GLY A 11 8.99 0.70 -7.17
N SER A 12 8.46 -0.03 -6.19
CA SER A 12 9.16 -0.35 -4.95
C SER A 12 10.39 -1.25 -5.15
N LEU A 13 10.32 -2.20 -6.09
CA LEU A 13 11.46 -3.05 -6.48
C LEU A 13 12.53 -2.25 -7.22
N LEU A 14 12.13 -1.37 -8.13
CA LEU A 14 13.06 -0.49 -8.84
C LEU A 14 13.77 0.44 -7.87
N VAL A 15 13.05 1.05 -6.92
CA VAL A 15 13.61 1.90 -5.86
C VAL A 15 14.65 1.15 -5.00
N ALA A 16 14.41 -0.13 -4.70
CA ALA A 16 15.31 -0.96 -3.88
C ALA A 16 16.56 -1.45 -4.64
N LEU A 17 16.47 -1.59 -5.96
CA LEU A 17 17.55 -2.13 -6.81
C LEU A 17 18.39 -1.04 -7.50
N THR A 18 17.89 0.19 -7.65
CA THR A 18 18.60 1.28 -8.33
C THR A 18 19.38 2.19 -7.37
N PRO A 19 20.53 2.75 -7.81
CA PRO A 19 21.35 3.67 -7.02
C PRO A 19 20.61 4.96 -6.62
N GLN A 20 21.07 5.58 -5.53
CA GLN A 20 20.37 6.65 -4.78
C GLN A 20 19.98 7.86 -5.65
N ASP A 21 20.80 8.19 -6.65
CA ASP A 21 20.57 9.33 -7.55
C ASP A 21 19.38 9.12 -8.50
N ILE A 22 19.10 7.88 -8.89
CA ILE A 22 18.01 7.54 -9.83
C ILE A 22 16.75 7.09 -9.08
N SER A 23 16.92 6.56 -7.86
CA SER A 23 15.84 6.07 -7.00
C SER A 23 14.74 7.13 -6.78
N ILE A 24 15.09 8.41 -6.74
CA ILE A 24 14.16 9.54 -6.54
C ILE A 24 13.09 9.61 -7.64
N TYR A 25 13.46 9.33 -8.90
CA TYR A 25 12.51 9.33 -10.02
C TYR A 25 11.53 8.15 -9.94
N PHE A 26 11.98 7.01 -9.43
CA PHE A 26 11.13 5.83 -9.24
C PHE A 26 10.14 6.00 -8.08
N ILE A 27 10.44 6.82 -7.07
CA ILE A 27 9.47 7.18 -6.03
C ILE A 27 8.25 7.89 -6.64
N SER A 28 8.46 8.80 -7.57
CA SER A 28 7.36 9.48 -8.29
C SER A 28 6.50 8.50 -9.09
N PHE A 29 7.13 7.50 -9.71
CA PHE A 29 6.44 6.44 -10.43
C PHE A 29 5.63 5.52 -9.50
N MET A 30 6.19 5.18 -8.35
CA MET A 30 5.50 4.44 -7.28
C MET A 30 4.32 5.24 -6.69
N ALA A 31 4.49 6.55 -6.49
CA ALA A 31 3.43 7.44 -6.01
C ALA A 31 2.24 7.51 -6.99
N LEU A 32 2.52 7.44 -8.29
CA LEU A 32 1.52 7.33 -9.35
C LEU A 32 0.69 6.04 -9.22
N GLY A 33 1.35 4.92 -8.88
CA GLY A 33 0.67 3.66 -8.54
C GLY A 33 -0.20 3.75 -7.29
N CYS A 34 0.23 4.50 -6.27
CA CYS A 34 -0.47 4.66 -5.00
C CYS A 34 -1.71 5.56 -5.07
N SER A 35 -1.70 6.58 -5.94
CA SER A 35 -2.78 7.58 -6.11
C SER A 35 -4.18 6.95 -6.24
N LEU A 36 -4.29 5.86 -6.99
CA LEU A 36 -5.57 5.20 -7.29
C LEU A 36 -5.94 4.10 -6.29
N MET A 37 -5.08 3.78 -5.32
CA MET A 37 -5.29 2.65 -4.40
C MET A 37 -6.35 2.97 -3.36
N TRP A 38 -6.32 4.15 -2.75
CA TRP A 38 -7.33 4.56 -1.75
C TRP A 38 -8.76 4.66 -2.31
N PRO A 39 -9.04 5.42 -3.39
CA PRO A 39 -10.40 5.55 -3.92
C PRO A 39 -10.96 4.24 -4.49
N ALA A 40 -10.11 3.30 -4.87
CA ALA A 40 -10.54 1.99 -5.34
C ALA A 40 -10.68 0.96 -4.20
N LEU A 41 -10.04 1.15 -3.04
CA LEU A 41 -10.10 0.23 -1.89
C LEU A 41 -11.44 0.35 -1.20
N TRP A 42 -11.91 1.58 -1.04
CA TRP A 42 -13.15 1.89 -0.35
C TRP A 42 -14.38 1.20 -0.95
N PRO A 43 -14.70 1.32 -2.25
CA PRO A 43 -15.84 0.62 -2.84
C PRO A 43 -15.64 -0.90 -2.85
N LEU A 44 -14.41 -1.40 -2.98
CA LEU A 44 -14.11 -2.83 -2.94
C LEU A 44 -14.40 -3.42 -1.56
N ALA A 45 -14.03 -2.70 -0.50
CA ALA A 45 -14.23 -3.12 0.89
C ALA A 45 -15.67 -2.93 1.38
N MET A 46 -16.42 -1.99 0.79
CA MET A 46 -17.83 -1.76 1.09
C MET A 46 -18.78 -2.63 0.25
N ALA A 47 -18.28 -3.30 -0.79
CA ALA A 47 -19.10 -4.16 -1.63
C ALA A 47 -19.68 -5.34 -0.82
N ASP A 48 -21.00 -5.54 -0.93
CA ASP A 48 -21.76 -6.61 -0.27
C ASP A 48 -21.85 -6.53 1.27
N LEU A 49 -21.54 -5.38 1.89
CA LEU A 49 -21.72 -5.20 3.35
C LEU A 49 -23.19 -4.96 3.76
N GLY A 50 -24.06 -4.52 2.85
CA GLY A 50 -25.49 -4.29 3.10
C GLY A 50 -25.72 -3.43 4.36
N LYS A 51 -26.42 -3.99 5.35
CA LYS A 51 -26.72 -3.33 6.64
C LYS A 51 -25.46 -2.96 7.47
N PHE A 52 -24.32 -3.60 7.21
CA PHE A 52 -23.07 -3.37 7.94
C PHE A 52 -22.16 -2.32 7.30
N THR A 53 -22.55 -1.71 6.17
CA THR A 53 -21.74 -0.71 5.45
C THR A 53 -21.29 0.43 6.36
N LYS A 54 -22.16 0.88 7.29
CA LYS A 54 -21.84 1.94 8.25
C LYS A 54 -20.77 1.53 9.27
N ALA A 55 -20.78 0.27 9.72
CA ALA A 55 -19.77 -0.26 10.63
C ALA A 55 -18.45 -0.54 9.90
N GLY A 56 -18.53 -1.05 8.68
CA GLY A 56 -17.36 -1.27 7.82
C GLY A 56 -16.63 0.02 7.49
N SER A 57 -17.34 1.10 7.16
CA SER A 57 -16.69 2.39 6.86
C SER A 57 -15.99 2.98 8.10
N SER A 58 -16.58 2.84 9.29
CA SER A 58 -15.91 3.27 10.52
C SER A 58 -14.63 2.48 10.81
N LEU A 59 -14.61 1.17 10.55
CA LEU A 59 -13.42 0.35 10.71
C LEU A 59 -12.32 0.72 9.70
N LEU A 60 -12.71 1.04 8.46
CA LEU A 60 -11.75 1.51 7.44
C LEU A 60 -11.07 2.82 7.84
N ILE A 61 -11.84 3.76 8.41
CA ILE A 61 -11.29 5.02 8.92
C ILE A 61 -10.36 4.76 10.11
N MET A 62 -10.74 3.87 11.04
CA MET A 62 -9.87 3.50 12.15
C MET A 62 -8.56 2.85 11.67
N ALA A 63 -8.59 2.07 10.60
CA ALA A 63 -7.40 1.47 9.99
C ALA A 63 -6.41 2.52 9.43
N MET A 64 -6.83 3.77 9.19
CA MET A 64 -5.92 4.86 8.80
C MET A 64 -4.86 5.17 9.87
N PHE A 65 -5.07 4.73 11.12
CA PHE A 65 -4.04 4.79 12.17
C PHE A 65 -2.72 4.10 11.75
N GLY A 66 -2.79 3.08 10.89
CA GLY A 66 -1.60 2.46 10.31
C GLY A 66 -0.70 3.43 9.54
N GLY A 67 -1.28 4.53 9.03
CA GLY A 67 -0.55 5.62 8.39
C GLY A 67 0.32 6.45 9.34
N ALA A 68 0.15 6.35 10.66
CA ALA A 68 1.09 6.90 11.64
C ALA A 68 2.16 5.86 12.01
N VAL A 69 1.77 4.59 12.15
CA VAL A 69 2.67 3.51 12.56
C VAL A 69 3.75 3.24 11.50
N ILE A 70 3.38 3.12 10.22
CA ILE A 70 4.31 2.76 9.14
C ILE A 70 5.38 3.84 8.91
N PRO A 71 5.07 5.15 8.85
CA PRO A 71 6.09 6.20 8.71
C PRO A 71 7.00 6.32 9.93
N THR A 72 6.51 6.11 11.15
CA THR A 72 7.37 6.09 12.34
C THR A 72 8.36 4.94 12.27
N LEU A 73 7.91 3.75 11.84
CA LEU A 73 8.80 2.60 11.65
C LEU A 73 9.83 2.86 10.55
N TYR A 74 9.40 3.45 9.42
CA TYR A 74 10.27 3.84 8.32
C TYR A 74 11.32 4.87 8.76
N GLY A 75 10.93 5.87 9.54
CA GLY A 75 11.83 6.90 10.08
C GLY A 75 12.91 6.27 10.96
N TRP A 76 12.52 5.36 11.85
CA TRP A 76 13.48 4.63 12.68
C TRP A 76 14.43 3.74 11.85
N LEU A 77 13.91 3.01 10.86
CA LEU A 77 14.73 2.19 9.95
C LEU A 77 15.73 3.02 9.14
N LYS A 78 15.31 4.18 8.65
CA LYS A 78 16.15 5.13 7.90
C LYS A 78 17.36 5.56 8.73
N ASP A 79 17.18 5.80 10.02
CA ASP A 79 18.26 6.27 10.89
C ASP A 79 19.32 5.19 11.18
N VAL A 80 18.96 3.91 11.07
CA VAL A 80 19.84 2.77 11.45
C VAL A 80 20.54 2.12 10.26
N THR A 81 19.94 2.10 9.07
CA THR A 81 20.45 1.30 7.93
C THR A 81 20.84 2.14 6.71
N SER A 82 19.87 2.72 6.02
CA SER A 82 20.04 3.71 4.94
C SER A 82 18.64 4.03 4.39
N PRO A 83 18.42 5.19 3.75
CA PRO A 83 17.14 5.52 3.13
C PRO A 83 16.71 4.48 2.07
N GLN A 84 17.64 3.83 1.38
CA GLN A 84 17.36 2.77 0.41
C GLN A 84 16.89 1.47 1.06
N GLN A 85 17.53 1.04 2.16
CA GLN A 85 17.10 -0.18 2.85
C GLN A 85 15.76 0.00 3.55
N ALA A 86 15.42 1.22 3.98
CA ALA A 86 14.11 1.51 4.55
C ALA A 86 12.95 1.25 3.56
N TYR A 87 13.18 1.30 2.24
CA TYR A 87 12.17 0.95 1.23
C TYR A 87 11.79 -0.53 1.20
N TRP A 88 12.57 -1.42 1.80
CA TRP A 88 12.16 -2.81 1.99
C TRP A 88 10.90 -2.94 2.86
N LEU A 89 10.60 -1.95 3.71
CA LEU A 89 9.35 -1.92 4.49
C LEU A 89 8.11 -1.72 3.61
N CYS A 90 8.24 -1.00 2.49
CA CYS A 90 7.14 -0.74 1.57
C CYS A 90 6.74 -1.99 0.77
N LEU A 91 7.69 -2.87 0.48
CA LEU A 91 7.51 -4.10 -0.29
C LEU A 91 6.42 -5.04 0.28
N PRO A 92 6.47 -5.47 1.57
CA PRO A 92 5.42 -6.29 2.17
C PRO A 92 4.08 -5.55 2.24
N CYS A 93 4.08 -4.23 2.45
CA CYS A 93 2.85 -3.43 2.46
C CYS A 93 2.15 -3.46 1.09
N PHE A 94 2.89 -3.24 0.01
CA PHE A 94 2.34 -3.30 -1.35
C PHE A 94 1.94 -4.72 -1.78
N LEU A 95 2.69 -5.73 -1.34
CA LEU A 95 2.33 -7.15 -1.52
C LEU A 95 0.99 -7.48 -0.88
N PHE A 96 0.73 -7.00 0.34
CA PHE A 96 -0.55 -7.21 1.01
C PHE A 96 -1.71 -6.55 0.26
N ILE A 97 -1.50 -5.34 -0.27
CA ILE A 97 -2.53 -4.66 -1.07
C ILE A 97 -2.76 -5.37 -2.41
N LEU A 98 -1.71 -5.92 -3.04
CA LEU A 98 -1.85 -6.76 -4.23
C LEU A 98 -2.65 -8.03 -3.94
N TYR A 99 -2.35 -8.72 -2.83
CA TYR A 99 -3.11 -9.88 -2.38
C TYR A 99 -4.59 -9.53 -2.22
N TYR A 100 -4.90 -8.40 -1.58
CA TYR A 100 -6.27 -7.90 -1.43
C TYR A 100 -6.93 -7.61 -2.79
N SER A 101 -6.19 -7.02 -3.73
CA SER A 101 -6.68 -6.69 -5.08
C SER A 101 -6.88 -7.88 -6.02
N ILE A 102 -6.22 -9.02 -5.80
CA ILE A 102 -6.33 -10.21 -6.67
C ILE A 102 -7.28 -11.25 -6.09
N SER A 103 -7.10 -11.57 -4.81
CA SER A 103 -7.79 -12.69 -4.16
C SER A 103 -8.60 -12.24 -2.95
N GLY A 104 -8.10 -11.28 -2.15
CA GLY A 104 -8.78 -10.87 -0.92
C GLY A 104 -10.18 -10.29 -1.13
N TYR A 105 -10.42 -9.57 -2.23
CA TYR A 105 -11.75 -9.06 -2.55
C TYR A 105 -12.77 -10.15 -2.93
N LYS A 106 -12.30 -11.36 -3.27
CA LYS A 106 -13.15 -12.51 -3.61
C LYS A 106 -13.46 -13.40 -2.42
N ILE A 107 -12.81 -13.22 -1.28
CA ILE A 107 -13.09 -13.98 -0.05
C ILE A 107 -14.40 -13.45 0.53
N ARG A 108 -15.50 -13.84 -0.10
CA ARG A 108 -16.85 -13.70 0.41
C ARG A 108 -17.23 -15.04 0.99
N THR A 109 -17.12 -15.16 2.30
CA THR A 109 -17.73 -16.28 3.02
C THR A 109 -19.23 -16.24 2.70
N LYS A 110 -19.75 -17.34 2.16
CA LYS A 110 -21.19 -17.53 1.91
C LYS A 110 -21.99 -17.36 3.20
#